data_AF-A0A1H3P4U1-F1
#
_entry.id   AF-A0A1H3P4U1-F1
#
_cell.length_a   1.000
_cell.length_b   1.000
_cell.length_c   1.000
_cell.angle_alpha   90.00
_cell.angle_beta   90.00
_cell.angle_gamma   90.00
#
_symmetry.space_group_name_H-M   'P 1'
#
loop_
_entity.id
_entity.type
_entity.pdbx_description
1 polymer ?
#
loop_
_entity_poly.entity_id
_entity_poly.type
_entity_poly.pdbx_seq_one_letter_code
_entity_poly.pdbx_strand_id
1 'polypeptide(L)'
;MMRTITFLITVLALGFLSGCAQMGPIASNQSGETHSADLRSIDPNNHNAVAEHYEDVANEIKAKLQAQKELLQEYERRSYYYGRRGQDVQSHTLANIRQYEKSIKENMKEAAIHRKMALDEEKRDLGLINESVVKPQLN
;
A
#
# COMPACT_ATOMS: atom_id res chain seq x y z
N MET A 1 58.89 10.50 -17.62
CA MET A 1 57.86 9.56 -18.11
C MET A 1 57.20 8.75 -16.99
N MET A 2 57.94 8.17 -16.03
CA MET A 2 57.35 7.37 -14.94
C MET A 2 56.52 8.18 -13.92
N ARG A 3 56.88 9.45 -13.65
CA ARG A 3 56.19 10.31 -12.66
C ARG A 3 54.77 10.69 -13.11
N THR A 4 54.58 11.01 -14.39
CA THR A 4 53.26 11.37 -14.96
C THR A 4 52.33 10.16 -15.05
N ILE A 5 52.89 8.96 -15.23
CA ILE A 5 52.12 7.70 -15.19
C ILE A 5 51.65 7.40 -13.75
N THR A 6 52.47 7.68 -12.73
CA THR A 6 52.06 7.51 -11.33
C THR A 6 50.94 8.48 -10.95
N PHE A 7 50.97 9.72 -11.43
CA PHE A 7 49.89 10.69 -11.25
C PHE A 7 48.58 10.31 -11.97
N LEU A 8 48.67 9.69 -13.15
CA LEU A 8 47.49 9.21 -13.87
C LEU A 8 46.81 8.03 -13.17
N ILE A 9 47.60 7.13 -12.55
CA ILE A 9 47.08 5.98 -11.80
C ILE A 9 46.41 6.42 -10.50
N THR A 10 46.96 7.42 -9.80
CA THR A 10 46.33 7.93 -8.56
C THR A 10 45.02 8.67 -8.83
N VAL A 11 44.92 9.43 -9.93
CA VAL A 11 43.66 10.11 -10.31
C VAL A 11 42.57 9.11 -10.72
N LEU A 12 42.93 8.01 -11.38
CA LEU A 12 41.96 6.98 -11.80
C LEU A 12 41.38 6.19 -10.62
N ALA A 13 42.18 5.95 -9.57
CA ALA A 13 41.73 5.24 -8.37
C ALA A 13 40.74 6.07 -7.50
N LEU A 14 40.85 7.41 -7.54
CA LEU A 14 39.96 8.32 -6.82
C LEU A 14 38.59 8.52 -7.52
N GLY A 15 38.44 8.10 -8.78
CA GLY A 15 37.20 8.23 -9.56
C GLY A 15 36.16 7.13 -9.30
N PHE A 16 36.46 6.10 -8.51
CA PHE A 16 35.58 4.94 -8.33
C PHE A 16 34.64 5.00 -7.11
N LEU A 17 34.59 6.12 -6.37
CA LEU A 17 33.75 6.25 -5.16
C LEU A 17 32.45 7.04 -5.34
N SER A 18 32.07 7.50 -6.53
CA SER A 18 30.82 8.25 -6.74
C SER A 18 29.64 7.39 -7.20
N GLY A 19 29.57 6.14 -6.75
CA GLY A 19 28.63 5.15 -7.28
C GLY A 19 27.73 4.48 -6.24
N CYS A 20 27.26 5.22 -5.23
CA CYS A 20 26.17 4.73 -4.35
C CYS A 20 25.06 5.80 -4.27
N ALA A 21 24.49 6.16 -5.41
CA ALA A 21 23.14 6.70 -5.40
C ALA A 21 22.21 5.56 -4.98
N GLN A 22 21.68 5.71 -3.78
CA GLN A 22 20.63 4.95 -3.12
C GLN A 22 19.77 4.13 -4.10
N MET A 23 20.03 2.83 -4.15
CA MET A 23 19.03 1.85 -4.56
C MET A 23 18.04 1.76 -3.39
N GLY A 24 17.23 2.81 -3.24
CA GLY A 24 16.01 2.72 -2.45
C GLY A 24 15.21 1.54 -3.01
N PRO A 25 14.53 0.76 -2.18
CA PRO A 25 13.68 -0.29 -2.72
C PRO A 25 12.75 0.36 -3.74
N ILE A 26 12.77 -0.12 -4.98
CA ILE A 26 11.64 0.04 -5.90
C ILE A 26 10.55 -0.87 -5.34
N ALA A 27 10.05 -0.51 -4.16
CA ALA A 27 8.70 -0.82 -3.81
C ALA A 27 7.88 -0.02 -4.82
N SER A 28 7.16 -0.72 -5.69
CA SER A 28 6.22 -0.08 -6.60
C SER A 28 5.11 0.57 -5.76
N ASN A 29 5.39 1.78 -5.26
CA ASN A 29 4.50 2.55 -4.40
C ASN A 29 3.44 3.29 -5.20
N GLN A 30 3.33 3.07 -6.51
CA GLN A 30 2.37 3.75 -7.37
C GLN A 30 0.92 3.54 -6.89
N SER A 31 0.60 2.40 -6.26
CA SER A 31 -0.71 2.21 -5.62
C SER A 31 -0.85 2.97 -4.30
N GLY A 32 0.22 3.07 -3.50
CA GLY A 32 0.17 3.79 -2.22
C GLY A 32 -0.01 5.30 -2.40
N GLU A 33 0.65 5.88 -3.40
CA GLU A 33 0.57 7.32 -3.68
C GLU A 33 -0.80 7.75 -4.22
N THR A 34 -1.42 6.93 -5.06
CA THR A 34 -2.75 7.21 -5.64
C THR A 34 -3.86 7.15 -4.60
N HIS A 35 -3.89 6.11 -3.77
CA HIS A 35 -4.87 6.01 -2.67
C HIS A 35 -4.68 7.11 -1.61
N SER A 36 -3.43 7.47 -1.31
CA SER A 36 -3.14 8.57 -0.36
C SER A 36 -3.59 9.94 -0.87
N ALA A 37 -3.56 10.16 -2.19
CA ALA A 37 -4.07 11.40 -2.78
C ALA A 37 -5.60 11.48 -2.71
N ASP A 38 -6.28 10.36 -2.96
CA ASP A 38 -7.74 10.27 -2.88
C ASP A 38 -8.23 10.49 -1.43
N LEU A 39 -7.59 9.86 -0.43
CA LEU A 39 -7.84 10.10 0.99
C LEU A 39 -7.70 11.57 1.42
N ARG A 40 -6.78 12.33 0.81
CA ARG A 40 -6.60 13.76 1.11
C ARG A 40 -7.76 14.62 0.63
N SER A 41 -8.55 14.13 -0.33
CA SER A 41 -9.72 14.83 -0.86
C SER A 41 -10.99 14.56 -0.05
N ILE A 42 -11.02 13.46 0.71
CA ILE A 42 -12.12 13.06 1.58
C ILE A 42 -12.07 13.88 2.86
N ASP A 43 -13.22 14.40 3.31
CA ASP A 43 -13.34 15.02 4.63
C ASP A 43 -12.99 13.98 5.71
N PRO A 44 -11.94 14.19 6.52
CA PRO A 44 -11.52 13.21 7.52
C PRO A 44 -12.57 12.96 8.62
N ASN A 45 -13.52 13.88 8.81
CA ASN A 45 -14.63 13.71 9.75
C ASN A 45 -15.80 12.92 9.14
N ASN A 46 -15.86 12.79 7.82
CA ASN A 46 -16.84 11.92 7.17
C ASN A 46 -16.34 10.46 7.25
N HIS A 47 -16.54 9.85 8.41
CA HIS A 47 -16.09 8.49 8.67
C HIS A 47 -16.72 7.44 7.73
N ASN A 48 -17.90 7.69 7.17
CA ASN A 48 -18.47 6.81 6.15
C ASN A 48 -17.67 6.86 4.85
N ALA A 49 -17.35 8.06 4.35
CA ALA A 49 -16.56 8.21 3.13
C ALA A 49 -15.15 7.65 3.29
N VAL A 50 -14.51 7.85 4.45
CA VAL A 50 -13.18 7.27 4.72
C VAL A 50 -13.25 5.74 4.76
N ALA A 51 -14.30 5.15 5.36
CA ALA A 51 -14.49 3.72 5.36
C ALA A 51 -14.67 3.14 3.94
N GLU A 52 -15.49 3.79 3.12
CA GLU A 52 -15.73 3.41 1.73
C GLU A 52 -14.45 3.43 0.91
N HIS A 53 -13.61 4.45 1.08
CA HIS A 53 -12.30 4.49 0.43
C HIS A 53 -11.47 3.26 0.76
N TYR A 54 -11.31 2.91 2.04
CA TYR A 54 -10.55 1.73 2.43
C TYR A 54 -11.17 0.41 1.91
N GLU A 55 -12.51 0.32 1.83
CA GLU A 55 -13.22 -0.81 1.22
C GLU A 55 -12.90 -0.93 -0.28
N ASP A 56 -12.90 0.19 -1.00
CA ASP A 56 -12.59 0.25 -2.43
C ASP A 56 -11.12 -0.12 -2.71
N VAL A 57 -10.18 0.39 -1.91
CA VAL A 57 -8.77 -0.01 -1.99
C VAL A 57 -8.62 -1.51 -1.75
N ALA A 58 -9.31 -2.06 -0.75
CA ALA A 58 -9.27 -3.50 -0.49
C ALA A 58 -9.82 -4.31 -1.68
N ASN A 59 -10.85 -3.81 -2.36
CA ASN A 59 -11.44 -4.47 -3.52
C ASN A 59 -10.50 -4.42 -4.75
N GLU A 60 -9.81 -3.30 -4.99
CA GLU A 60 -8.80 -3.22 -6.04
C GLU A 60 -7.65 -4.21 -5.78
N ILE A 61 -7.19 -4.31 -4.53
CA ILE A 61 -6.12 -5.24 -4.16
C ILE A 61 -6.58 -6.70 -4.28
N LYS A 62 -7.86 -7.02 -3.99
CA LYS A 62 -8.42 -8.37 -4.23
C LYS A 62 -8.33 -8.77 -5.71
N ALA A 63 -8.60 -7.85 -6.64
CA ALA A 63 -8.46 -8.13 -8.06
C ALA A 63 -6.99 -8.44 -8.43
N LYS A 64 -6.04 -7.68 -7.89
CA LYS A 64 -4.59 -7.94 -8.09
C LYS A 64 -4.16 -9.26 -7.46
N LEU A 65 -4.69 -9.61 -6.29
CA LEU A 65 -4.44 -10.89 -5.62
C LEU A 65 -4.91 -12.06 -6.47
N GLN A 66 -6.12 -11.96 -7.05
CA GLN A 66 -6.66 -13.00 -7.92
C GLN A 66 -5.77 -13.24 -9.14
N ALA A 67 -5.30 -12.16 -9.79
CA ALA A 67 -4.37 -12.27 -10.92
C ALA A 67 -3.04 -12.96 -10.54
N GLN A 68 -2.48 -12.68 -9.36
CA GLN A 68 -1.26 -13.36 -8.88
C GLN A 68 -1.52 -14.84 -8.58
N LYS A 69 -2.70 -15.20 -8.03
CA LYS A 69 -3.08 -16.60 -7.79
C LYS A 69 -3.21 -17.38 -9.09
N GLU A 70 -3.82 -16.79 -10.11
CA GLU A 70 -3.92 -17.39 -11.45
C GLU A 70 -2.55 -17.55 -12.12
N LEU A 71 -1.67 -16.55 -11.99
CA LEU A 71 -0.30 -16.64 -12.49
C LEU A 71 0.49 -17.77 -11.80
N LEU A 72 0.35 -17.91 -10.49
CA LEU A 72 0.99 -19.00 -9.74
C LEU A 72 0.48 -20.36 -10.19
N GLN A 73 -0.84 -20.51 -10.37
CA GLN A 73 -1.44 -21.74 -10.83
C GLN A 73 -0.95 -22.13 -12.24
N GLU A 74 -0.87 -21.18 -13.16
CA GLU A 74 -0.35 -21.42 -14.51
C GLU A 74 1.12 -21.83 -14.48
N TYR A 75 1.92 -21.16 -13.63
CA TYR A 75 3.32 -21.51 -13.43
C TYR A 75 3.47 -22.94 -12.91
N GLU A 76 2.74 -23.31 -11.85
CA GLU A 76 2.80 -24.64 -11.25
C GLU A 76 2.42 -25.73 -12.26
N ARG A 77 1.41 -25.47 -13.09
CA ARG A 77 0.95 -26.36 -14.15
C ARG A 77 1.97 -26.53 -15.28
N ARG A 78 2.75 -25.50 -15.60
CA ARG A 78 3.74 -25.49 -16.69
C ARG A 78 5.18 -25.32 -16.20
N SER A 79 5.48 -25.79 -15.00
CA SER A 79 6.79 -25.58 -14.34
C SER A 79 7.98 -26.02 -15.21
N TYR A 80 7.82 -27.08 -16.01
CA TYR A 80 8.84 -27.59 -16.95
C TYR A 80 9.22 -26.60 -18.06
N TYR A 81 8.38 -25.61 -18.39
CA TYR A 81 8.62 -24.65 -19.47
C TYR A 81 9.54 -23.50 -19.07
N TYR A 82 9.63 -23.17 -17.77
CA TYR A 82 10.27 -21.94 -17.30
C TYR A 82 11.72 -22.12 -16.84
N GLY A 83 12.14 -23.36 -16.56
CA GLY A 83 13.49 -23.68 -16.08
C GLY A 83 13.89 -22.89 -14.84
N ARG A 84 15.18 -22.54 -14.70
CA ARG A 84 15.70 -21.84 -13.50
C ARG A 84 15.09 -20.47 -13.27
N ARG A 85 14.81 -19.70 -14.33
CA ARG A 85 14.16 -18.38 -14.25
C ARG A 85 12.73 -18.46 -13.68
N GLY A 86 12.11 -19.63 -13.74
CA GLY A 86 10.81 -19.89 -13.14
C GLY A 86 10.80 -19.77 -11.62
N GLN A 87 11.89 -20.14 -10.94
CA GLN A 87 11.98 -20.10 -9.48
C GLN A 87 11.90 -18.67 -8.94
N ASP A 88 12.48 -17.72 -9.66
CA ASP A 88 12.42 -16.29 -9.31
C ASP A 88 10.98 -15.78 -9.47
N VAL A 89 10.31 -16.12 -10.58
CA VAL A 89 8.90 -15.74 -10.83
C VAL A 89 7.97 -16.31 -9.78
N GLN A 90 8.16 -17.58 -9.39
CA GLN A 90 7.35 -18.22 -8.35
C GLN A 90 7.53 -17.54 -6.99
N SER A 91 8.78 -17.31 -6.59
CA SER A 91 9.12 -16.63 -5.33
C SER A 91 8.52 -15.23 -5.27
N HIS A 92 8.64 -14.46 -6.36
CA HIS A 92 8.04 -13.13 -6.48
C HIS A 92 6.51 -13.17 -6.42
N THR A 93 5.87 -14.10 -7.13
CA THR A 93 4.41 -14.26 -7.13
C THR A 93 3.89 -14.59 -5.73
N LEU A 94 4.56 -15.50 -5.02
CA LEU A 94 4.23 -15.84 -3.64
C LEU A 94 4.40 -14.66 -2.67
N ALA A 95 5.45 -13.85 -2.86
CA ALA A 95 5.65 -12.64 -2.06
C ALA A 95 4.52 -11.62 -2.31
N ASN A 96 4.12 -11.41 -3.57
CA ASN A 96 3.01 -10.53 -3.93
C ASN A 96 1.68 -11.00 -3.32
N ILE A 97 1.38 -12.30 -3.38
CA ILE A 97 0.18 -12.88 -2.76
C ILE A 97 0.12 -12.54 -1.28
N ARG A 98 1.20 -12.81 -0.53
CA ARG A 98 1.27 -12.52 0.91
C ARG A 98 1.10 -11.03 1.20
N GLN A 99 1.73 -10.18 0.39
CA GLN A 99 1.64 -8.73 0.56
C GLN A 99 0.22 -8.21 0.31
N TYR A 100 -0.45 -8.70 -0.74
CA TYR A 100 -1.83 -8.30 -1.04
C TYR A 100 -2.82 -8.81 0.00
N GLU A 101 -2.67 -10.05 0.48
CA GLU A 101 -3.51 -10.58 1.57
C GLU A 101 -3.36 -9.74 2.85
N LYS A 102 -2.13 -9.37 3.20
CA LYS A 102 -1.87 -8.46 4.33
C LYS A 102 -2.53 -7.10 4.11
N SER A 103 -2.36 -6.51 2.93
CA SER A 103 -2.90 -5.18 2.65
C SER A 103 -4.44 -5.16 2.62
N ILE A 104 -5.10 -6.20 2.09
CA ILE A 104 -6.55 -6.35 2.17
C ILE A 104 -7.00 -6.35 3.63
N LYS A 105 -6.32 -7.13 4.48
CA LYS A 105 -6.65 -7.21 5.91
C LYS A 105 -6.50 -5.86 6.61
N GLU A 106 -5.43 -5.12 6.30
CA GLU A 106 -5.17 -3.79 6.88
C GLU A 106 -6.23 -2.78 6.44
N ASN A 107 -6.53 -2.69 5.15
CA ASN A 107 -7.57 -1.78 4.63
C ASN A 107 -8.96 -2.11 5.19
N MET A 108 -9.35 -3.39 5.22
CA MET A 108 -10.64 -3.79 5.81
C MET A 108 -10.72 -3.49 7.32
N LYS A 109 -9.59 -3.53 8.03
CA LYS A 109 -9.54 -3.15 9.45
C LYS A 109 -9.76 -1.65 9.63
N GLU A 110 -9.10 -0.82 8.82
CA GLU A 110 -9.31 0.64 8.87
C GLU A 110 -10.74 1.01 8.49
N ALA A 111 -11.30 0.39 7.46
CA ALA A 111 -12.71 0.55 7.10
C ALA A 111 -13.65 0.24 8.29
N ALA A 112 -13.43 -0.88 8.97
CA ALA A 112 -14.25 -1.26 10.12
C ALA A 112 -14.12 -0.27 11.30
N ILE A 113 -12.94 0.29 11.53
CA ILE A 113 -12.74 1.35 12.54
C ILE A 113 -13.57 2.57 12.20
N HIS A 114 -13.52 3.03 10.95
CA HIS A 114 -14.26 4.20 10.49
C HIS A 114 -15.78 3.98 10.47
N ARG A 115 -16.27 2.80 10.04
CA ARG A 115 -17.69 2.45 10.17
C ARG A 115 -18.16 2.51 11.62
N LYS A 116 -17.35 2.02 12.57
CA LYS A 116 -17.67 2.13 13.99
C LYS A 116 -17.73 3.59 14.46
N MET A 117 -16.78 4.42 14.05
CA MET A 117 -16.78 5.85 14.41
C MET A 117 -18.03 6.56 13.88
N ALA A 118 -18.45 6.28 12.64
CA ALA A 118 -19.67 6.82 12.06
C ALA A 118 -20.92 6.42 12.88
N LEU A 119 -21.03 5.14 13.27
CA LEU A 119 -22.13 4.65 14.10
C LEU A 119 -22.13 5.28 15.51
N ASP A 120 -20.96 5.47 16.10
CA ASP A 120 -20.84 6.09 17.42
C ASP A 120 -21.18 7.59 17.37
N GLU A 121 -20.88 8.27 16.26
CA GLU A 121 -21.27 9.66 16.00
C GLU A 121 -22.79 9.81 15.82
N GLU A 122 -23.41 8.98 14.98
CA GLU A 122 -24.87 8.96 14.79
C GLU A 122 -25.62 8.77 16.12
N LYS A 123 -25.13 7.85 16.97
CA LYS A 123 -25.71 7.62 18.31
C LYS A 123 -25.59 8.84 19.21
N ARG A 124 -24.47 9.56 19.18
CA ARG A 124 -24.30 10.78 19.97
C ARG A 124 -25.28 11.85 19.51
N ASP A 125 -25.43 12.03 18.21
CA ASP A 125 -26.35 13.04 17.64
C ASP A 125 -27.80 12.74 18.02
N LEU A 126 -28.23 11.47 17.94
CA LEU A 126 -29.55 11.05 18.40
C LEU A 126 -29.74 11.26 19.91
N GLY A 127 -28.70 11.04 20.71
CA GLY A 127 -28.70 11.32 22.15
C GLY A 127 -28.88 12.81 22.46
N LEU A 128 -28.20 13.68 21.71
CA LEU A 128 -28.33 15.14 21.81
C LEU A 128 -29.72 15.63 21.40
N ILE A 129 -30.30 15.04 20.35
CA ILE A 129 -31.68 15.34 19.93
C ILE A 129 -32.65 15.00 21.07
N ASN A 130 -32.53 13.81 21.68
CA ASN A 130 -33.40 13.43 22.79
C ASN A 130 -33.25 14.35 24.02
N GLU A 131 -32.05 14.79 24.36
CA GLU A 131 -31.85 15.75 25.47
C GLU A 131 -32.40 17.15 25.15
N SER A 132 -32.25 17.61 23.91
CA SER A 132 -32.78 18.90 23.44
C SER A 132 -34.31 18.94 23.36
N VAL A 133 -34.95 17.81 23.07
CA VAL A 133 -36.41 17.67 23.03
C VAL A 133 -37.01 17.59 24.45
N VAL A 134 -36.26 17.05 25.42
CA VAL A 134 -36.73 16.87 26.81
C VAL A 134 -36.58 18.11 27.68
N LYS A 135 -35.70 19.06 27.36
CA LYS A 135 -35.66 20.37 28.03
C LYS A 135 -36.56 21.36 27.29
N PRO A 136 -37.79 21.67 27.77
CA PRO A 136 -38.52 22.80 27.23
C PRO A 136 -37.69 24.05 27.51
N GLN A 137 -37.57 24.93 26.53
CA GLN A 137 -37.03 26.27 26.72
C GLN A 137 -37.89 26.96 27.79
N LEU A 138 -37.44 26.96 29.04
CA LEU A 138 -38.00 27.81 30.09
C LEU A 138 -37.46 29.22 29.85
N ASN A 139 -38.25 30.00 29.14
CA ASN A 139 -38.21 31.46 29.14
C ASN A 139 -39.24 32.01 30.12
#